data_AF-A0A964NW47-F1
#
_entry.id   AF-A0A964NW47-F1
#
_cell.length_a   1.000
_cell.length_b   1.000
_cell.length_c   1.000
_cell.angle_alpha   90.00
_cell.angle_beta   90.00
_cell.angle_gamma   90.00
#
_symmetry.space_group_name_H-M   'P 1'
#
loop_
_entity.id
_entity.type
_entity.pdbx_description
1 polymer ?
#
loop_
_entity_poly.entity_id
_entity_poly.type
_entity_poly.pdbx_seq_one_letter_code
_entity_poly.pdbx_strand_id
1 'polypeptide(L)'
;MWTEQHASKTQVSNLGGLPKAIGEVRYRDRQAIDEECRYFNTALSEQPGVFVEPFMSAPSPGMLAMAMKNEHYDTLEAYLNGLGKALQVEYEAIVQHGFLLQVDAPDLALERHITYKNLPTSAFVEFVEQVIAVINKALVNVPRDRVRLRVCWGNSESPHDADVPLEDILPALMRANVGGFVLPFSNPRHAHEFNRFAKLRLADDQILVAGVIDSLTNFVEYPEVVADRIERVAAVVSDPTRVMAGTDCGFDTSAGWGGSLKTWCGQSLQACGKGRGLLRENCFAAHSDAKVPVVGVVVVYRSSCWRIRDSWSGVFAALNTPIEINL
;
A
#
# COMPACT_ATOMS: atom_id res chain seq x y z
N MET A 1 37.45 8.50 -11.40
CA MET A 1 38.05 7.14 -11.39
C MET A 1 36.91 6.19 -11.71
N TRP A 2 36.92 5.62 -12.91
CA TRP A 2 35.83 4.77 -13.40
C TRP A 2 35.84 3.45 -12.62
N THR A 3 34.77 3.16 -11.90
CA THR A 3 34.53 1.83 -11.35
C THR A 3 33.78 1.05 -12.42
N GLU A 4 34.52 0.33 -13.26
CA GLU A 4 33.92 -0.73 -14.08
C GLU A 4 33.21 -1.71 -13.13
N GLN A 5 31.88 -1.73 -13.20
CA GLN A 5 31.10 -2.77 -12.56
C GLN A 5 31.10 -3.99 -13.47
N HIS A 6 31.95 -4.96 -13.14
CA HIS A 6 31.81 -6.34 -13.60
C HIS A 6 30.60 -7.00 -12.90
N ALA A 7 29.40 -6.46 -13.13
CA ALA A 7 28.17 -7.13 -12.72
C ALA A 7 27.75 -8.07 -13.84
N SER A 8 27.75 -9.38 -13.58
CA SER A 8 27.34 -10.42 -14.53
C SER A 8 25.83 -10.41 -14.83
N LYS A 9 25.08 -9.38 -14.40
CA LYS A 9 23.64 -9.22 -14.59
C LYS A 9 23.27 -7.75 -14.74
N THR A 10 22.46 -7.46 -15.75
CA THR A 10 21.87 -6.14 -16.01
C THR A 10 21.00 -5.71 -14.82
N GLN A 11 21.25 -4.51 -14.30
CA GLN A 11 20.39 -3.84 -13.32
C GLN A 11 19.77 -2.62 -13.96
N VAL A 12 18.47 -2.38 -13.71
CA VAL A 12 17.83 -1.10 -14.05
C VAL A 12 18.23 -0.11 -12.98
N SER A 13 19.10 0.83 -13.34
CA SER A 13 19.52 1.91 -12.45
C SER A 13 18.54 3.08 -12.57
N ASN A 14 17.99 3.55 -11.44
CA ASN A 14 17.22 4.79 -11.38
C ASN A 14 18.06 6.04 -11.74
N LEU A 15 19.39 5.90 -11.86
CA LEU A 15 20.31 6.94 -12.33
C LEU A 15 20.56 6.87 -13.84
N GLY A 16 20.21 5.75 -14.50
CA GLY A 16 20.39 5.52 -15.94
C GLY A 16 19.20 5.90 -16.83
N GLY A 17 18.12 6.41 -16.22
CA GLY A 17 16.86 6.74 -16.87
C GLY A 17 15.69 5.93 -16.33
N LEU A 18 14.50 6.55 -16.24
CA LEU A 18 13.28 5.86 -15.83
C LEU A 18 12.84 4.88 -16.93
N PRO A 19 12.34 3.68 -16.57
CA PRO A 19 11.78 2.74 -17.54
C PRO A 19 10.60 3.37 -18.30
N LYS A 20 10.38 2.93 -19.54
CA LYS A 20 9.38 3.51 -20.43
C LYS A 20 8.67 2.48 -21.30
N ALA A 21 7.34 2.55 -21.38
CA ALA A 21 6.53 1.75 -22.30
C ALA A 21 6.78 2.19 -23.76
N ILE A 22 7.51 1.39 -24.54
CA ILE A 22 7.70 1.60 -25.99
C ILE A 22 6.97 0.55 -26.86
N GLY A 23 6.23 -0.36 -26.22
CA GLY A 23 5.39 -1.38 -26.86
C GLY A 23 4.17 -1.71 -26.00
N GLU A 24 3.33 -2.61 -26.49
CA GLU A 24 2.16 -3.07 -25.72
C GLU A 24 2.63 -3.70 -24.40
N VAL A 25 2.09 -3.17 -23.29
CA VAL A 25 2.28 -3.70 -21.95
C VAL A 25 1.62 -5.07 -21.85
N ARG A 26 2.43 -6.07 -21.52
CA ARG A 26 1.96 -7.45 -21.31
C ARG A 26 2.62 -8.05 -20.08
N TYR A 27 1.85 -8.86 -19.35
CA TYR A 27 2.39 -9.72 -18.31
C TYR A 27 3.04 -10.92 -18.99
N ARG A 28 4.36 -11.07 -18.82
CA ARG A 28 5.14 -12.03 -19.61
C ARG A 28 4.75 -13.48 -19.33
N ASP A 29 4.84 -13.85 -18.07
CA ASP A 29 4.50 -15.18 -17.55
C ASP A 29 4.32 -15.10 -16.04
N ARG A 30 3.70 -16.14 -15.46
CA ARG A 30 3.41 -16.21 -14.03
C ARG A 30 4.55 -16.74 -13.17
N GLN A 31 5.69 -17.10 -13.76
CA GLN A 31 6.72 -17.83 -13.02
C GLN A 31 7.24 -17.03 -11.83
N ALA A 32 7.49 -15.73 -12.01
CA ALA A 32 8.02 -14.88 -10.95
C ALA A 32 7.07 -14.76 -9.75
N ILE A 33 5.80 -14.41 -10.00
CA ILE A 33 4.80 -14.28 -8.92
C ILE A 33 4.49 -15.62 -8.25
N ASP A 34 4.43 -16.72 -9.01
CA ASP A 34 4.19 -18.05 -8.45
C ASP A 34 5.40 -18.57 -7.64
N GLU A 35 6.63 -18.19 -8.00
CA GLU A 35 7.83 -18.44 -7.20
C GLU A 35 7.83 -17.62 -5.90
N GLU A 36 7.49 -16.32 -5.97
CA GLU A 36 7.41 -15.44 -4.80
C GLU A 36 6.33 -15.90 -3.81
N CYS A 37 5.14 -16.24 -4.31
CA CYS A 37 4.05 -16.77 -3.50
C CYS A 37 4.42 -18.09 -2.79
N ARG A 38 5.07 -19.02 -3.51
CA ARG A 38 5.55 -20.28 -2.91
C ARG A 38 6.63 -20.06 -1.86
N TYR A 39 7.54 -19.13 -2.12
CA TYR A 39 8.55 -18.75 -1.14
C TYR A 39 7.91 -18.19 0.12
N PHE A 40 6.92 -17.30 -0.01
CA PHE A 40 6.23 -16.73 1.14
C PHE A 40 5.46 -17.79 1.93
N ASN A 41 4.73 -18.68 1.25
CA ASN A 41 4.05 -19.81 1.89
C ASN A 41 5.02 -20.72 2.65
N THR A 42 6.24 -20.94 2.13
CA THR A 42 7.29 -21.70 2.82
C THR A 42 7.67 -21.00 4.13
N ALA A 43 7.94 -19.70 4.10
CA ALA A 43 8.28 -18.93 5.29
C ALA A 43 7.15 -18.91 6.33
N LEU A 44 5.89 -18.83 5.90
CA LEU A 44 4.73 -18.91 6.80
C LEU A 44 4.59 -20.29 7.45
N SER A 45 4.91 -21.36 6.71
CA SER A 45 4.85 -22.74 7.23
C SER A 45 5.86 -23.00 8.35
N GLU A 46 6.95 -22.23 8.41
CA GLU A 46 7.94 -22.28 9.49
C GLU A 46 7.44 -21.56 10.78
N GLN A 47 6.33 -20.82 10.70
CA GLN A 47 5.75 -20.03 11.79
C GLN A 47 4.25 -20.34 11.99
N PRO A 48 3.87 -21.62 12.24
CA PRO A 48 2.47 -22.02 12.27
C PRO A 48 1.70 -21.33 13.41
N GLY A 49 0.52 -20.79 13.10
CA GLY A 49 -0.38 -20.17 14.08
C GLY A 49 0.05 -18.79 14.59
N VAL A 50 1.14 -18.21 14.08
CA VAL A 50 1.60 -16.86 14.45
C VAL A 50 0.76 -15.77 13.78
N PHE A 51 0.41 -15.97 12.50
CA PHE A 51 -0.30 -14.99 11.69
C PHE A 51 -1.75 -15.42 11.46
N VAL A 52 -2.68 -14.48 11.65
CA VAL A 52 -4.13 -14.73 11.44
C VAL A 52 -4.45 -14.82 9.96
N GLU A 53 -3.94 -13.88 9.17
CA GLU A 53 -4.13 -13.83 7.73
C GLU A 53 -2.92 -13.18 7.05
N PRO A 54 -2.23 -13.88 6.14
CA PRO A 54 -1.15 -13.31 5.34
C PRO A 54 -1.70 -12.50 4.16
N PHE A 55 -1.00 -11.42 3.80
CA PHE A 55 -1.29 -10.61 2.63
C PHE A 55 -0.04 -10.38 1.80
N MET A 56 -0.23 -10.05 0.52
CA MET A 56 0.85 -9.63 -0.38
C MET A 56 0.44 -8.33 -1.08
N SER A 57 1.39 -7.41 -1.21
CA SER A 57 1.18 -6.12 -1.86
C SER A 57 1.50 -6.19 -3.36
N ALA A 58 0.68 -5.52 -4.17
CA ALA A 58 0.96 -5.27 -5.57
C ALA A 58 0.65 -3.80 -5.90
N PRO A 59 1.37 -3.17 -6.84
CA PRO A 59 1.15 -1.76 -7.16
C PRO A 59 -0.20 -1.56 -7.86
N SER A 60 -0.77 -0.37 -7.72
CA SER A 60 -1.87 0.07 -8.57
C SER A 60 -1.40 0.32 -10.02
N PRO A 61 -2.32 0.29 -11.00
CA PRO A 61 -2.02 0.71 -12.37
C PRO A 61 -1.57 2.19 -12.45
N GLY A 62 -2.13 3.06 -11.61
CA GLY A 62 -1.76 4.48 -11.59
C GLY A 62 -0.35 4.70 -11.08
N MET A 63 0.08 3.97 -10.05
CA MET A 63 1.44 4.02 -9.53
C MET A 63 2.47 3.62 -10.60
N LEU A 64 2.19 2.56 -11.35
CA LEU A 64 3.02 2.17 -12.50
C LEU A 64 3.07 3.27 -13.57
N ALA A 65 1.91 3.85 -13.91
CA ALA A 65 1.83 4.87 -14.93
C ALA A 65 2.63 6.14 -14.59
N MET A 66 2.76 6.46 -13.30
CA MET A 66 3.50 7.64 -12.84
C MET A 66 5.00 7.37 -12.66
N ALA A 67 5.37 6.14 -12.30
CA ALA A 67 6.77 5.73 -12.20
C ALA A 67 7.43 5.47 -13.56
N MET A 68 6.65 5.02 -14.56
CA MET A 68 7.16 4.56 -15.85
C MET A 68 6.62 5.45 -16.98
N LYS A 69 7.52 6.02 -17.78
CA LYS A 69 7.12 6.86 -18.91
C LYS A 69 6.33 6.05 -19.94
N ASN A 70 5.53 6.75 -20.74
CA ASN A 70 4.79 6.16 -21.86
C ASN A 70 5.24 6.81 -23.19
N GLU A 71 5.71 5.99 -24.12
CA GLU A 71 6.06 6.35 -25.50
C GLU A 71 5.30 5.48 -26.53
N HIS A 72 4.37 4.63 -26.08
CA HIS A 72 3.63 3.68 -26.93
C HIS A 72 2.15 4.01 -27.09
N TYR A 73 1.47 4.32 -25.99
CA TYR A 73 0.03 4.56 -25.98
C TYR A 73 -0.28 6.04 -26.22
N ASP A 74 -1.28 6.32 -27.05
CA ASP A 74 -1.67 7.71 -27.38
C ASP A 74 -2.32 8.46 -26.22
N THR A 75 -2.91 7.74 -25.26
CA THR A 75 -3.62 8.34 -24.12
C THR A 75 -3.26 7.67 -22.79
N LEU A 76 -3.36 8.43 -21.70
CA LEU A 76 -3.20 7.90 -20.35
C LEU A 76 -4.21 6.80 -20.05
N GLU A 77 -5.46 6.94 -20.52
CA GLU A 77 -6.50 5.92 -20.37
C GLU A 77 -6.10 4.59 -21.04
N ALA A 78 -5.60 4.63 -22.28
CA ALA A 78 -5.16 3.43 -22.98
C ALA A 78 -3.98 2.76 -22.25
N TYR A 79 -3.05 3.57 -21.74
CA TYR A 79 -1.91 3.09 -20.96
C TYR A 79 -2.34 2.44 -19.63
N LEU A 80 -3.21 3.11 -18.86
CA LEU A 80 -3.75 2.58 -17.61
C LEU A 80 -4.51 1.27 -17.84
N ASN A 81 -5.34 1.17 -18.88
CA ASN A 81 -6.02 -0.08 -19.21
C ASN A 81 -5.03 -1.21 -19.57
N GLY A 82 -3.95 -0.90 -20.29
CA GLY A 82 -2.87 -1.85 -20.57
C GLY A 82 -2.19 -2.38 -19.29
N LEU A 83 -1.83 -1.46 -18.38
CA LEU A 83 -1.26 -1.78 -17.07
C LEU A 83 -2.23 -2.59 -16.20
N GLY A 84 -3.50 -2.20 -16.15
CA GLY A 84 -4.55 -2.92 -15.41
C GLY A 84 -4.74 -4.35 -15.91
N LYS A 85 -4.74 -4.56 -17.22
CA LYS A 85 -4.82 -5.91 -17.82
C LYS A 85 -3.61 -6.77 -17.46
N ALA A 86 -2.41 -6.19 -17.44
CA ALA A 86 -1.22 -6.92 -17.00
C ALA A 86 -1.27 -7.25 -15.50
N LEU A 87 -1.62 -6.27 -14.65
CA LEU A 87 -1.70 -6.43 -13.21
C LEU A 87 -2.79 -7.40 -12.74
N GLN A 88 -3.86 -7.57 -13.52
CA GLN A 88 -4.89 -8.57 -13.23
C GLN A 88 -4.29 -9.97 -13.04
N VAL A 89 -3.26 -10.33 -13.82
CA VAL A 89 -2.58 -11.63 -13.68
C VAL A 89 -1.90 -11.77 -12.31
N GLU A 90 -1.26 -10.70 -11.84
CA GLU A 90 -0.61 -10.66 -10.52
C GLU A 90 -1.63 -10.72 -9.38
N TYR A 91 -2.70 -9.93 -9.50
CA TYR A 91 -3.77 -9.87 -8.51
C TYR A 91 -4.46 -11.23 -8.33
N GLU A 92 -4.80 -11.89 -9.44
CA GLU A 92 -5.38 -13.23 -9.42
C GLU A 92 -4.41 -14.27 -8.84
N ALA A 93 -3.12 -14.21 -9.21
CA ALA A 93 -2.12 -15.13 -8.69
C ALA A 93 -1.98 -15.04 -7.16
N ILE A 94 -1.86 -13.83 -6.62
CA ILE A 94 -1.76 -13.57 -5.16
C ILE A 94 -2.92 -14.24 -4.42
N VAL A 95 -4.15 -14.01 -4.88
CA VAL A 95 -5.35 -14.56 -4.22
C VAL A 95 -5.47 -16.07 -4.42
N GLN A 96 -5.09 -16.61 -5.58
CA GLN A 96 -5.05 -18.05 -5.84
C GLN A 96 -4.06 -18.80 -4.94
N HIS A 97 -2.97 -18.16 -4.51
CA HIS A 97 -2.03 -18.72 -3.53
C HIS A 97 -2.50 -18.60 -2.07
N GLY A 98 -3.71 -18.09 -1.85
CA GLY A 98 -4.35 -18.02 -0.53
C GLY A 98 -4.04 -16.74 0.26
N PHE A 99 -3.41 -15.74 -0.36
CA PHE A 99 -3.11 -14.46 0.30
C PHE A 99 -4.24 -13.45 0.12
N LEU A 100 -4.35 -12.51 1.04
CA LEU A 100 -5.12 -11.29 0.81
C LEU A 100 -4.30 -10.34 -0.09
N LEU A 101 -4.94 -9.73 -1.08
CA LEU A 101 -4.30 -8.75 -1.95
C LEU A 101 -4.37 -7.36 -1.32
N GLN A 102 -3.22 -6.70 -1.17
CA GLN A 102 -3.17 -5.27 -0.90
C GLN A 102 -2.76 -4.52 -2.16
N VAL A 103 -3.67 -3.76 -2.75
CA VAL A 103 -3.33 -2.83 -3.85
C VAL A 103 -2.73 -1.57 -3.24
N ASP A 104 -1.43 -1.37 -3.45
CA ASP A 104 -0.71 -0.19 -3.00
C ASP A 104 -0.87 0.93 -4.04
N ALA A 105 -1.62 1.97 -3.67
CA ALA A 105 -2.05 3.04 -4.56
C ALA A 105 -1.74 4.44 -3.99
N PRO A 106 -0.46 4.78 -3.71
CA PRO A 106 -0.11 6.13 -3.27
C PRO A 106 -0.40 7.17 -4.36
N ASP A 107 -0.45 6.76 -5.63
CA ASP A 107 -0.82 7.61 -6.77
C ASP A 107 -2.17 8.32 -6.58
N LEU A 108 -3.10 7.72 -5.84
CA LEU A 108 -4.43 8.27 -5.58
C LEU A 108 -4.42 9.45 -4.58
N ALA A 109 -3.27 9.79 -4.00
CA ALA A 109 -3.11 10.96 -3.13
C ALA A 109 -1.81 11.74 -3.40
N LEU A 110 -0.67 11.05 -3.42
CA LEU A 110 0.68 11.59 -3.64
C LEU A 110 0.77 12.44 -4.92
N GLU A 111 0.16 11.99 -6.01
CA GLU A 111 0.33 12.64 -7.32
C GLU A 111 -0.31 14.02 -7.40
N ARG A 112 -1.18 14.38 -6.43
CA ARG A 112 -1.68 15.74 -6.32
C ARG A 112 -0.55 16.75 -6.20
N HIS A 113 0.48 16.45 -5.42
CA HIS A 113 1.59 17.36 -5.16
C HIS A 113 2.82 17.11 -6.03
N ILE A 114 2.81 16.03 -6.84
CA ILE A 114 3.85 15.71 -7.83
C ILE A 114 3.41 16.12 -9.23
N THR A 115 2.67 15.24 -9.92
CA THR A 115 2.30 15.42 -11.34
C THR A 115 1.21 16.49 -11.52
N TYR A 116 0.25 16.55 -10.59
CA TYR A 116 -0.92 17.43 -10.68
C TYR A 116 -0.76 18.74 -9.89
N LYS A 117 0.46 19.07 -9.42
CA LYS A 117 0.70 20.21 -8.51
C LYS A 117 0.19 21.56 -9.01
N ASN A 118 0.27 21.79 -10.31
CA ASN A 118 -0.09 23.04 -10.97
C ASN A 118 -1.49 22.98 -11.65
N LEU A 119 -2.23 21.90 -11.43
CA LEU A 119 -3.55 21.68 -12.00
C LEU A 119 -4.63 21.90 -10.93
N PRO A 120 -5.88 22.24 -11.33
CA PRO A 120 -6.98 22.29 -10.38
C PRO A 120 -7.19 20.92 -9.73
N THR A 121 -7.61 20.90 -8.47
CA THR A 121 -7.88 19.64 -7.74
C THR A 121 -8.88 18.74 -8.48
N SER A 122 -9.83 19.31 -9.23
CA SER A 122 -10.76 18.54 -10.07
C SER A 122 -10.06 17.65 -11.10
N ALA A 123 -8.98 18.13 -11.73
CA ALA A 123 -8.21 17.33 -12.69
C ALA A 123 -7.50 16.15 -12.00
N PHE A 124 -7.07 16.34 -10.75
CA PHE A 124 -6.52 15.24 -9.96
C PHE A 124 -7.61 14.25 -9.54
N VAL A 125 -8.78 14.72 -9.12
CA VAL A 125 -9.91 13.84 -8.81
C VAL A 125 -10.30 13.02 -10.03
N GLU A 126 -10.38 13.61 -11.23
CA GLU A 126 -10.62 12.89 -12.50
C GLU A 126 -9.62 11.74 -12.72
N PHE A 127 -8.33 11.97 -12.44
CA PHE A 127 -7.31 10.92 -12.48
C PHE A 127 -7.58 9.80 -11.47
N VAL A 128 -7.91 10.16 -10.22
CA VAL A 128 -8.31 9.18 -9.18
C VAL A 128 -9.50 8.35 -9.65
N GLU A 129 -10.52 8.96 -10.27
CA GLU A 129 -11.69 8.23 -10.80
C GLU A 129 -11.28 7.22 -11.89
N GLN A 130 -10.41 7.63 -12.82
CA GLN A 130 -9.91 6.77 -13.89
C GLN A 130 -9.12 5.57 -13.34
N VAL A 131 -8.20 5.80 -12.40
CA VAL A 131 -7.42 4.71 -11.81
C VAL A 131 -8.32 3.76 -11.03
N ILE A 132 -9.28 4.25 -10.25
CA ILE A 132 -10.25 3.40 -9.54
C ILE A 132 -11.07 2.55 -10.52
N ALA A 133 -11.50 3.11 -11.65
CA ALA A 133 -12.20 2.35 -12.68
C ALA A 133 -11.33 1.23 -13.26
N VAL A 134 -10.04 1.48 -13.47
CA VAL A 134 -9.08 0.46 -13.96
C VAL A 134 -8.78 -0.59 -12.90
N ILE A 135 -8.62 -0.22 -11.63
CA ILE A 135 -8.48 -1.16 -10.51
C ILE A 135 -9.71 -2.09 -10.48
N ASN A 136 -10.92 -1.54 -10.57
CA ASN A 136 -12.14 -2.35 -10.57
C ASN A 136 -12.20 -3.35 -11.73
N LYS A 137 -11.73 -2.97 -12.93
CA LYS A 137 -11.61 -3.89 -14.07
C LYS A 137 -10.57 -4.99 -13.80
N ALA A 138 -9.42 -4.63 -13.25
CA ALA A 138 -8.35 -5.59 -12.93
C ALA A 138 -8.73 -6.56 -11.80
N LEU A 139 -9.69 -6.21 -10.94
CA LEU A 139 -10.20 -7.04 -9.86
C LEU A 139 -11.43 -7.88 -10.25
N VAL A 140 -11.86 -7.92 -11.52
CA VAL A 140 -13.12 -8.55 -11.93
C VAL A 140 -13.25 -10.03 -11.52
N ASN A 141 -12.12 -10.75 -11.43
CA ASN A 141 -12.07 -12.16 -11.03
C ASN A 141 -11.62 -12.37 -9.58
N VAL A 142 -11.45 -11.30 -8.81
CA VAL A 142 -10.98 -11.35 -7.43
C VAL A 142 -12.15 -11.10 -6.48
N PRO A 143 -12.43 -12.00 -5.53
CA PRO A 143 -13.46 -11.75 -4.52
C PRO A 143 -13.16 -10.48 -3.73
N ARG A 144 -14.17 -9.63 -3.56
CA ARG A 144 -14.05 -8.30 -2.94
C ARG A 144 -13.45 -8.36 -1.53
N ASP A 145 -13.84 -9.34 -0.72
CA ASP A 145 -13.36 -9.60 0.63
C ASP A 145 -11.89 -10.05 0.70
N ARG A 146 -11.27 -10.39 -0.45
CA ARG A 146 -9.86 -10.76 -0.58
C ARG A 146 -8.96 -9.60 -1.00
N VAL A 147 -9.48 -8.37 -1.03
CA VAL A 147 -8.73 -7.19 -1.49
C VAL A 147 -8.87 -6.03 -0.51
N ARG A 148 -7.75 -5.34 -0.26
CA ARG A 148 -7.74 -4.02 0.37
C ARG A 148 -6.94 -3.00 -0.44
N LEU A 149 -7.37 -1.75 -0.40
CA LEU A 149 -6.71 -0.64 -1.10
C LEU A 149 -5.94 0.22 -0.08
N ARG A 150 -4.62 0.32 -0.25
CA ARG A 150 -3.79 1.25 0.54
C ARG A 150 -3.62 2.56 -0.22
N VAL A 151 -4.02 3.66 0.40
CA VAL A 151 -3.81 5.01 -0.14
C VAL A 151 -3.02 5.81 0.90
N CYS A 152 -1.94 6.46 0.48
CA CYS A 152 -1.14 7.32 1.34
C CYS A 152 -0.53 8.48 0.54
N TRP A 153 -0.08 9.51 1.26
CA TRP A 153 0.51 10.73 0.69
C TRP A 153 2.03 10.62 0.48
N GLY A 154 2.54 9.40 0.29
CA GLY A 154 3.96 9.14 0.14
C GLY A 154 4.69 8.83 1.44
N ASN A 155 5.98 8.54 1.29
CA ASN A 155 6.88 8.13 2.38
C ASN A 155 8.08 9.08 2.57
N SER A 156 7.97 10.32 2.11
CA SER A 156 8.99 11.37 2.25
C SER A 156 8.81 12.12 3.58
N GLU A 157 9.91 12.44 4.26
CA GLU A 157 9.92 13.41 5.36
C GLU A 157 9.80 14.83 4.81
N SER A 158 8.62 15.18 4.26
CA SER A 158 8.35 16.49 3.66
C SER A 158 7.29 17.26 4.45
N PRO A 159 7.07 18.57 4.20
CA PRO A 159 6.08 19.34 4.97
C PRO A 159 4.62 18.90 4.79
N HIS A 160 4.28 18.17 3.72
CA HIS A 160 2.91 17.69 3.45
C HIS A 160 1.84 18.81 3.41
N ASP A 161 2.24 20.06 3.16
CA ASP A 161 1.37 21.24 3.15
C ASP A 161 0.53 21.34 1.87
N ALA A 162 1.03 20.77 0.76
CA ALA A 162 0.37 20.73 -0.55
C ALA A 162 -0.45 19.46 -0.81
N ASP A 163 -0.61 18.60 0.20
CA ASP A 163 -1.37 17.36 0.07
C ASP A 163 -2.85 17.60 -0.21
N VAL A 164 -3.44 16.71 -1.03
CA VAL A 164 -4.88 16.69 -1.24
C VAL A 164 -5.59 16.34 0.08
N PRO A 165 -6.64 17.05 0.48
CA PRO A 165 -7.51 16.60 1.57
C PRO A 165 -8.18 15.27 1.22
N LEU A 166 -8.30 14.36 2.18
CA LEU A 166 -9.02 13.10 1.98
C LEU A 166 -10.45 13.34 1.52
N GLU A 167 -11.10 14.41 1.99
CA GLU A 167 -12.48 14.71 1.62
C GLU A 167 -12.71 14.90 0.11
N ASP A 168 -11.69 15.37 -0.62
CA ASP A 168 -11.80 15.60 -2.06
C ASP A 168 -11.72 14.30 -2.85
N ILE A 169 -10.96 13.31 -2.37
CA ILE A 169 -10.72 12.03 -3.07
C ILE A 169 -11.57 10.88 -2.54
N LEU A 170 -12.00 10.92 -1.28
CA LEU A 170 -12.70 9.82 -0.62
C LEU A 170 -13.95 9.35 -1.37
N PRO A 171 -14.82 10.23 -1.93
CA PRO A 171 -15.94 9.77 -2.75
C PRO A 171 -15.52 8.91 -3.93
N ALA A 172 -14.38 9.23 -4.56
CA ALA A 172 -13.84 8.44 -5.65
C ALA A 172 -13.26 7.11 -5.16
N LEU A 173 -12.50 7.12 -4.06
CA LEU A 173 -11.93 5.92 -3.44
C LEU A 173 -13.01 4.91 -3.04
N MET A 174 -14.14 5.39 -2.51
CA MET A 174 -15.25 4.54 -2.07
C MET A 174 -15.96 3.78 -3.20
N ARG A 175 -15.66 4.10 -4.48
CA ARG A 175 -16.11 3.30 -5.63
C ARG A 175 -15.22 2.09 -5.92
N ALA A 176 -14.11 1.91 -5.21
CA ALA A 176 -13.25 0.74 -5.35
C ALA A 176 -13.99 -0.55 -4.96
N ASN A 177 -13.81 -1.60 -5.76
CA ASN A 177 -14.37 -2.91 -5.50
C ASN A 177 -13.50 -3.72 -4.53
N VAL A 178 -13.32 -3.19 -3.31
CA VAL A 178 -12.45 -3.76 -2.27
C VAL A 178 -13.19 -3.94 -0.95
N GLY A 179 -12.82 -4.98 -0.21
CA GLY A 179 -13.34 -5.28 1.12
C GLY A 179 -12.66 -4.49 2.23
N GLY A 180 -11.56 -3.78 1.95
CA GLY A 180 -10.91 -2.93 2.95
C GLY A 180 -10.20 -1.71 2.40
N PHE A 181 -10.11 -0.66 3.22
CA PHE A 181 -9.24 0.49 2.99
C PHE A 181 -8.12 0.53 4.03
N VAL A 182 -6.91 0.88 3.61
CA VAL A 182 -5.77 1.14 4.49
C VAL A 182 -5.38 2.60 4.32
N LEU A 183 -5.61 3.41 5.37
CA LEU A 183 -5.45 4.87 5.29
C LEU A 183 -4.62 5.40 6.47
N PRO A 184 -3.69 6.34 6.25
CA PRO A 184 -2.84 6.89 7.29
C PRO A 184 -3.58 7.92 8.16
N PHE A 185 -3.51 7.75 9.48
CA PHE A 185 -4.07 8.69 10.47
C PHE A 185 -3.09 8.97 11.62
N SER A 186 -1.84 8.55 11.52
CA SER A 186 -0.81 8.86 12.52
C SER A 186 -0.11 10.18 12.24
N ASN A 187 0.21 10.45 10.96
CA ASN A 187 0.86 11.67 10.49
C ASN A 187 0.05 12.90 10.93
N PRO A 188 0.69 13.92 11.56
CA PRO A 188 0.04 15.14 12.01
C PRO A 188 -0.85 15.84 10.97
N ARG A 189 -0.52 15.75 9.67
CA ARG A 189 -1.31 16.38 8.61
C ARG A 189 -2.67 15.73 8.42
N HIS A 190 -2.72 14.40 8.40
CA HIS A 190 -3.91 13.61 8.04
C HIS A 190 -4.59 12.96 9.26
N ALA A 191 -4.03 13.09 10.46
CA ALA A 191 -4.55 12.47 11.68
C ALA A 191 -5.99 12.83 12.04
N HIS A 192 -6.54 13.93 11.51
CA HIS A 192 -7.92 14.35 11.77
C HIS A 192 -8.92 13.83 10.72
N GLU A 193 -8.43 13.26 9.61
CA GLU A 193 -9.26 12.96 8.45
C GLU A 193 -10.10 11.69 8.60
N PHE A 194 -9.86 10.89 9.64
CA PHE A 194 -10.79 9.81 10.02
C PHE A 194 -12.22 10.33 10.22
N ASN A 195 -12.40 11.60 10.62
CA ASN A 195 -13.71 12.23 10.79
C ASN A 195 -14.57 12.22 9.52
N ARG A 196 -13.98 12.03 8.33
CA ARG A 196 -14.74 11.93 7.07
C ARG A 196 -15.66 10.71 7.05
N PHE A 197 -15.32 9.64 7.77
CA PHE A 197 -16.15 8.43 7.87
C PHE A 197 -17.45 8.62 8.66
N ALA A 198 -17.58 9.69 9.45
CA ALA A 198 -18.85 10.05 10.08
C ALA A 198 -19.93 10.47 9.06
N LYS A 199 -19.50 11.00 7.90
CA LYS A 199 -20.38 11.44 6.81
C LYS A 199 -20.46 10.42 5.69
N LEU A 200 -19.32 9.90 5.24
CA LEU A 200 -19.25 8.91 4.18
C LEU A 200 -18.92 7.54 4.78
N ARG A 201 -19.98 6.76 5.03
CA ARG A 201 -19.87 5.47 5.71
C ARG A 201 -19.28 4.41 4.79
N LEU A 202 -18.48 3.51 5.39
CA LEU A 202 -18.09 2.25 4.77
C LEU A 202 -19.32 1.43 4.40
N ALA A 203 -19.23 0.65 3.33
CA ALA A 203 -20.24 -0.37 3.05
C ALA A 203 -20.26 -1.45 4.13
N ASP A 204 -21.36 -2.23 4.18
CA ASP A 204 -21.55 -3.21 5.25
C ASP A 204 -20.56 -4.37 5.25
N ASP A 205 -19.90 -4.59 4.12
CA ASP A 205 -18.91 -5.61 3.88
C ASP A 205 -17.47 -5.06 3.89
N GLN A 206 -17.27 -3.79 4.29
CA GLN A 206 -15.97 -3.13 4.26
C GLN A 206 -15.36 -2.90 5.64
N ILE A 207 -14.04 -3.07 5.71
CA ILE A 207 -13.21 -2.73 6.88
C ILE A 207 -12.34 -1.51 6.64
N LEU A 208 -11.91 -0.85 7.72
CA LEU A 208 -10.91 0.21 7.71
C LEU A 208 -9.70 -0.19 8.54
N VAL A 209 -8.57 -0.38 7.88
CA VAL A 209 -7.27 -0.46 8.53
C VAL A 209 -6.76 0.96 8.74
N ALA A 210 -6.86 1.43 9.98
CA ALA A 210 -6.40 2.73 10.41
C ALA A 210 -4.88 2.72 10.65
N GLY A 211 -4.15 3.52 9.88
CA GLY A 211 -2.76 3.84 10.16
C GLY A 211 -2.66 4.62 11.46
N VAL A 212 -2.03 4.03 12.48
CA VAL A 212 -1.89 4.61 13.82
C VAL A 212 -0.45 4.69 14.30
N ILE A 213 0.47 4.30 13.41
CA ILE A 213 1.92 4.39 13.54
C ILE A 213 2.44 5.23 12.39
N ASP A 214 3.17 6.29 12.72
CA ASP A 214 3.75 7.20 11.75
C ASP A 214 5.03 6.56 11.19
N SER A 215 5.01 6.22 9.92
CA SER A 215 6.18 5.65 9.25
C SER A 215 7.27 6.69 8.95
N LEU A 216 6.97 7.99 9.02
CA LEU A 216 7.86 9.09 8.59
C LEU A 216 8.66 9.69 9.74
N THR A 217 8.61 9.11 10.93
CA THR A 217 9.42 9.59 12.06
C THR A 217 10.15 8.42 12.69
N ASN A 218 11.27 8.70 13.35
CA ASN A 218 11.99 7.69 14.13
C ASN A 218 11.48 7.58 15.57
N PHE A 219 10.32 8.19 15.89
CA PHE A 219 9.71 8.05 17.20
C PHE A 219 8.97 6.72 17.28
N VAL A 220 9.13 6.05 18.42
CA VAL A 220 8.28 4.91 18.77
C VAL A 220 7.15 5.50 19.61
N GLU A 221 5.93 5.48 19.08
CA GLU A 221 4.79 6.01 19.82
C GLU A 221 4.49 5.19 21.07
N TYR A 222 4.04 5.87 22.12
CA TYR A 222 3.55 5.19 23.31
C TYR A 222 2.29 4.38 22.98
N PRO A 223 2.11 3.19 23.57
CA PRO A 223 0.88 2.40 23.41
C PRO A 223 -0.41 3.18 23.67
N GLU A 224 -0.39 4.11 24.61
CA GLU A 224 -1.53 4.97 24.98
C GLU A 224 -1.92 5.88 23.80
N VAL A 225 -0.95 6.49 23.10
CA VAL A 225 -1.23 7.31 21.91
C VAL A 225 -1.83 6.47 20.79
N VAL A 226 -1.34 5.24 20.61
CA VAL A 226 -1.91 4.28 19.65
C VAL A 226 -3.35 3.94 20.03
N ALA A 227 -3.61 3.67 21.31
CA ALA A 227 -4.94 3.35 21.82
C ALA A 227 -5.93 4.51 21.56
N ASP A 228 -5.55 5.74 21.91
CA ASP A 228 -6.35 6.95 21.68
C ASP A 228 -6.69 7.13 20.20
N ARG A 229 -5.72 6.89 19.30
CA ARG A 229 -5.94 6.97 17.85
C ARG A 229 -6.94 5.92 17.37
N ILE A 230 -6.80 4.67 17.80
CA ILE A 230 -7.72 3.59 17.42
C ILE A 230 -9.14 3.90 17.95
N GLU A 231 -9.27 4.36 19.19
CA GLU A 231 -10.57 4.71 19.79
C GLU A 231 -11.26 5.84 19.02
N ARG A 232 -10.52 6.90 18.67
CA ARG A 232 -11.06 8.02 17.89
C ARG A 232 -11.56 7.61 16.51
N VAL A 233 -10.86 6.69 15.84
CA VAL A 233 -11.33 6.13 14.55
C VAL A 233 -12.55 5.24 14.75
N ALA A 234 -12.52 4.34 15.73
CA ALA A 234 -13.63 3.44 16.05
C ALA A 234 -14.91 4.21 16.43
N ALA A 235 -14.79 5.38 17.05
CA ALA A 235 -15.93 6.22 17.43
C ALA A 235 -16.70 6.84 16.24
N VAL A 236 -16.07 6.95 15.06
CA VAL A 236 -16.70 7.55 13.87
C VAL A 236 -17.11 6.54 12.80
N VAL A 237 -16.57 5.33 12.85
CA VAL A 237 -16.97 4.22 11.97
C VAL A 237 -18.25 3.59 12.51
N SER A 238 -19.20 3.28 11.63
CA SER A 238 -20.53 2.79 12.01
C SER A 238 -20.53 1.51 12.83
N ASP A 239 -19.55 0.64 12.60
CA ASP A 239 -19.32 -0.57 13.36
C ASP A 239 -17.83 -0.63 13.78
N PRO A 240 -17.52 -0.46 15.08
CA PRO A 240 -16.15 -0.43 15.56
C PRO A 240 -15.42 -1.78 15.38
N THR A 241 -16.14 -2.89 15.19
CA THR A 241 -15.52 -4.20 14.92
C THR A 241 -14.86 -4.27 13.53
N ARG A 242 -15.21 -3.33 12.64
CA ARG A 242 -14.65 -3.20 11.29
C ARG A 242 -13.41 -2.31 11.23
N VAL A 243 -12.94 -1.79 12.36
CA VAL A 243 -11.68 -1.06 12.45
C VAL A 243 -10.55 -2.05 12.77
N MET A 244 -9.43 -1.90 12.08
CA MET A 244 -8.18 -2.61 12.38
C MET A 244 -7.05 -1.61 12.53
N ALA A 245 -6.08 -1.89 13.40
CA ALA A 245 -4.89 -1.06 13.51
C ALA A 245 -3.84 -1.48 12.46
N GLY A 246 -3.17 -0.49 11.87
CA GLY A 246 -2.08 -0.66 10.92
C GLY A 246 -1.07 0.49 11.00
N THR A 247 -0.19 0.54 10.00
CA THR A 247 0.81 1.61 9.84
C THR A 247 0.37 2.57 8.74
N ASP A 248 0.82 3.82 8.81
CA ASP A 248 0.48 4.83 7.79
C ASP A 248 1.01 4.48 6.39
N CYS A 249 2.20 3.87 6.33
CA CYS A 249 2.82 3.38 5.11
C CYS A 249 3.67 2.13 5.40
N GLY A 250 4.43 1.67 4.40
CA GLY A 250 5.50 0.69 4.61
C GLY A 250 6.69 1.32 5.35
N PHE A 251 7.47 0.47 6.02
CA PHE A 251 8.63 0.91 6.81
C PHE A 251 9.91 1.15 6.00
N ASP A 252 9.88 0.91 4.69
CA ASP A 252 10.98 1.26 3.78
C ASP A 252 10.85 2.73 3.39
N THR A 253 11.14 3.62 4.35
CA THR A 253 10.98 5.06 4.17
C THR A 253 12.12 5.64 3.35
N SER A 254 11.76 6.52 2.41
CA SER A 254 12.72 7.33 1.64
C SER A 254 13.56 8.26 2.53
N ALA A 255 13.15 8.40 3.80
CA ALA A 255 13.77 9.20 4.84
C ALA A 255 15.08 8.61 5.42
N GLY A 256 15.42 7.35 5.13
CA GLY A 256 16.54 6.66 5.76
C GLY A 256 17.69 6.32 4.82
N TRP A 257 18.41 7.30 4.28
CA TRP A 257 19.81 7.11 3.85
C TRP A 257 20.69 6.85 5.09
N GLY A 258 20.54 5.71 5.74
CA GLY A 258 21.26 5.41 6.97
C GLY A 258 20.67 4.21 7.70
N GLY A 259 21.32 3.05 7.56
CA GLY A 259 20.89 1.81 8.20
C GLY A 259 20.77 1.96 9.72
N SER A 260 19.54 2.05 10.23
CA SER A 260 19.16 1.82 11.64
C SER A 260 17.64 1.59 11.81
N LEU A 261 16.91 1.20 10.75
CA LEU A 261 15.44 1.14 10.78
C LEU A 261 14.85 -0.14 11.41
N LYS A 262 15.57 -1.27 11.44
CA LYS A 262 15.00 -2.58 11.84
C LYS A 262 14.49 -2.62 13.29
N THR A 263 15.27 -2.08 14.23
CA THR A 263 14.90 -2.06 15.65
C THR A 263 13.68 -1.17 15.88
N TRP A 264 13.65 0.00 15.24
CA TRP A 264 12.52 0.92 15.30
C TRP A 264 11.25 0.27 14.71
N CYS A 265 11.31 -0.38 13.54
CA CYS A 265 10.17 -1.10 12.96
C CYS A 265 9.56 -2.11 13.95
N GLY A 266 10.42 -2.91 14.58
CA GLY A 266 9.99 -3.90 15.57
C GLY A 266 9.35 -3.26 16.79
N GLN A 267 9.92 -2.16 17.30
CA GLN A 267 9.39 -1.42 18.44
C GLN A 267 8.05 -0.73 18.14
N SER A 268 7.90 -0.12 16.96
CA SER A 268 6.65 0.52 16.55
C SER A 268 5.53 -0.51 16.32
N LEU A 269 5.85 -1.68 15.77
CA LEU A 269 4.89 -2.80 15.68
C LEU A 269 4.49 -3.32 17.07
N GLN A 270 5.42 -3.38 18.02
CA GLN A 270 5.11 -3.73 19.41
C GLN A 270 4.23 -2.67 20.07
N ALA A 271 4.49 -1.38 19.84
CA ALA A 271 3.65 -0.30 20.34
C ALA A 271 2.22 -0.39 19.79
N CYS A 272 2.08 -0.65 18.48
CA CYS A 272 0.79 -0.91 17.83
C CYS A 272 0.03 -2.06 18.51
N GLY A 273 0.71 -3.19 18.74
CA GLY A 273 0.14 -4.36 19.41
C GLY A 273 -0.29 -4.07 20.87
N LYS A 274 0.51 -3.32 21.62
CA LYS A 274 0.23 -2.94 23.02
C LYS A 274 -0.92 -1.94 23.12
N GLY A 275 -1.01 -0.94 22.25
CA GLY A 275 -2.10 0.05 22.26
C GLY A 275 -3.47 -0.58 22.07
N ARG A 276 -3.58 -1.57 21.17
CA ARG A 276 -4.79 -2.41 21.10
C ARG A 276 -5.06 -3.17 22.40
N GLY A 277 -4.02 -3.72 23.02
CA GLY A 277 -4.12 -4.42 24.30
C GLY A 277 -4.81 -3.56 25.35
N LEU A 278 -4.36 -2.31 25.49
CA LEU A 278 -4.96 -1.33 26.41
C LEU A 278 -6.45 -1.08 26.13
N LEU A 279 -6.87 -0.99 24.87
CA LEU A 279 -8.30 -0.85 24.55
C LEU A 279 -9.14 -2.07 24.97
N ARG A 280 -8.59 -3.28 24.84
CA ARG A 280 -9.25 -4.50 25.32
C ARG A 280 -9.41 -4.52 26.83
N GLU A 281 -8.46 -3.96 27.56
CA GLU A 281 -8.48 -3.89 29.03
C GLU A 281 -9.37 -2.74 29.54
N ASN A 282 -9.37 -1.58 28.87
CA ASN A 282 -9.99 -0.36 29.38
C ASN A 282 -11.40 -0.06 28.82
N CYS A 283 -11.67 -0.29 27.52
CA CYS A 283 -12.90 0.20 26.88
C CYS A 283 -14.01 -0.87 26.76
N PHE A 284 -13.66 -2.16 26.77
CA PHE A 284 -14.64 -3.26 26.60
C PHE A 284 -15.15 -3.89 27.89
N ALA A 285 -14.83 -3.32 29.05
CA ALA A 285 -15.46 -3.67 30.33
C ALA A 285 -16.85 -3.03 30.52
N ALA A 286 -17.21 -2.01 29.72
CA ALA A 286 -18.46 -1.24 29.89
C ALA A 286 -19.50 -1.44 28.77
N HIS A 287 -19.14 -2.01 27.61
CA HIS A 287 -20.07 -2.35 26.53
C HIS A 287 -19.74 -3.74 25.99
N SER A 288 -20.63 -4.70 26.24
CA SER A 288 -20.50 -6.08 25.79
C SER A 288 -20.46 -6.19 24.25
N ASP A 289 -19.47 -6.94 23.76
CA ASP A 289 -19.38 -7.67 22.48
C ASP A 289 -18.59 -7.11 21.27
N ALA A 290 -18.06 -5.90 21.27
CA ALA A 290 -17.21 -5.46 20.15
C ALA A 290 -15.73 -5.84 20.34
N LYS A 291 -15.16 -6.67 19.45
CA LYS A 291 -13.73 -7.02 19.43
C LYS A 291 -13.07 -6.41 18.21
N VAL A 292 -12.17 -5.45 18.38
CA VAL A 292 -11.33 -4.89 17.30
C VAL A 292 -10.22 -5.91 16.95
N PRO A 293 -10.17 -6.48 15.73
CA PRO A 293 -9.11 -7.38 15.30
C PRO A 293 -7.85 -6.62 14.83
N VAL A 294 -6.68 -7.28 14.87
CA VAL A 294 -5.41 -6.72 14.35
C VAL A 294 -4.94 -7.49 13.14
N VAL A 295 -4.51 -6.75 12.10
CA VAL A 295 -3.71 -7.30 11.01
C VAL A 295 -2.30 -7.48 11.55
N GLY A 296 -1.85 -8.73 11.67
CA GLY A 296 -0.42 -9.01 11.77
C GLY A 296 0.24 -8.49 10.50
N VAL A 297 1.01 -7.41 10.61
CA VAL A 297 1.73 -6.84 9.48
C VAL A 297 2.87 -7.81 9.12
N VAL A 298 2.63 -8.67 8.13
CA VAL A 298 3.72 -9.32 7.40
C VAL A 298 3.87 -8.60 6.08
N VAL A 299 4.79 -7.65 6.04
CA VAL A 299 5.27 -7.10 4.77
C VAL A 299 6.39 -8.02 4.29
N VAL A 300 6.12 -8.82 3.26
CA VAL A 300 7.22 -9.40 2.47
C VAL A 300 7.59 -8.39 1.39
N TYR A 301 8.66 -7.64 1.62
CA TYR A 301 9.44 -7.06 0.55
C TYR A 301 10.63 -7.97 0.28
N ARG A 302 10.74 -8.50 -0.95
CA ARG A 302 12.04 -8.81 -1.52
C ARG A 302 12.11 -8.29 -2.95
N SER A 303 13.15 -7.53 -3.23
CA SER A 303 13.51 -6.85 -4.47
C SER A 303 13.87 -7.80 -5.63
N SER A 304 13.02 -8.76 -5.97
CA SER A 304 13.44 -9.85 -6.87
C SER A 304 12.36 -10.30 -7.84
N CYS A 305 12.05 -9.45 -8.81
CA CYS A 305 11.69 -9.90 -10.15
C CYS A 305 12.92 -10.30 -11.01
N TRP A 306 14.12 -10.34 -10.42
CA TRP A 306 15.33 -10.94 -10.99
C TRP A 306 16.08 -11.77 -9.94
N ARG A 307 16.33 -13.05 -10.22
CA ARG A 307 16.96 -14.01 -9.29
C ARG A 307 18.43 -13.64 -8.99
N ILE A 308 18.76 -13.14 -7.78
CA ILE A 308 20.15 -13.07 -7.24
C ILE A 308 20.19 -13.30 -5.71
N ARG A 309 21.17 -14.11 -5.28
CA ARG A 309 21.61 -14.37 -3.90
C ARG A 309 22.55 -13.27 -3.42
N ASP A 310 22.37 -12.92 -2.15
CA ASP A 310 23.22 -12.14 -1.24
C ASP A 310 23.54 -10.67 -1.53
N SER A 311 23.33 -9.91 -0.44
CA SER A 311 23.84 -8.59 -0.08
C SER A 311 23.65 -7.47 -1.11
N TRP A 312 22.49 -6.83 -1.08
CA TRP A 312 22.38 -5.39 -0.82
C TRP A 312 20.92 -4.98 -0.68
N SER A 313 20.66 -4.11 0.29
CA SER A 313 19.35 -3.55 0.63
C SER A 313 19.26 -2.13 0.10
N GLY A 314 18.34 -1.90 -0.84
CA GLY A 314 17.96 -0.57 -1.26
C GLY A 314 16.83 -0.55 -2.29
N VAL A 315 16.04 0.51 -2.19
CA VAL A 315 15.24 1.20 -3.22
C VAL A 315 13.72 0.99 -3.16
N PHE A 316 13.04 2.11 -2.88
CA PHE A 316 11.70 2.57 -3.31
C PHE A 316 10.79 1.50 -3.90
N ALA A 317 9.58 1.33 -3.32
CA ALA A 317 8.37 0.80 -3.94
C ALA A 317 8.63 0.12 -5.30
N ALA A 318 9.47 -0.93 -5.25
CA ALA A 318 10.07 -1.42 -6.47
C ALA A 318 8.98 -2.26 -7.10
N LEU A 319 8.54 -1.82 -8.26
CA LEU A 319 7.60 -2.50 -9.14
C LEU A 319 8.17 -3.90 -9.40
N ASN A 320 7.75 -4.86 -8.57
CA ASN A 320 8.16 -6.27 -8.63
C ASN A 320 7.30 -7.06 -9.62
N THR A 321 6.40 -6.38 -10.33
CA THR A 321 5.54 -6.99 -11.34
C THR A 321 6.40 -7.32 -12.59
N PRO A 322 6.41 -8.56 -13.10
CA PRO A 322 7.10 -8.97 -14.34
C PRO A 322 6.34 -8.43 -15.55
N ILE A 323 6.28 -7.11 -15.68
CA ILE A 323 5.78 -6.44 -16.88
C ILE A 323 6.93 -6.37 -17.86
N GLU A 324 6.81 -7.11 -18.96
CA GLU A 324 7.74 -6.99 -20.07
C GLU A 324 7.37 -5.73 -20.84
N ILE A 325 8.14 -4.68 -20.55
CA ILE A 325 8.20 -3.54 -21.42
C ILE A 325 9.36 -3.82 -22.35
N ASN A 326 9.07 -4.09 -23.63
CA ASN A 326 10.10 -4.14 -24.67
C ASN A 326 10.95 -2.88 -24.53
N LEU A 327 12.28 -3.00 -24.51
CA LEU A 327 13.24 -1.88 -24.43
C LEU A 327 13.81 -1.56 -25.81
#